data_AF-A0A0U5F3N2-F1
#
_entry.id   AF-A0A0U5F3N2-F1
#
_cell.length_a   1.000
_cell.length_b   1.000
_cell.length_c   1.000
_cell.angle_alpha   90.00
_cell.angle_beta   90.00
_cell.angle_gamma   90.00
#
_symmetry.space_group_name_H-M   'P 1'
#
loop_
_entity.id
_entity.type
_entity.pdbx_description
1 polymer ?
#
loop_
_entity_poly.entity_id
_entity_poly.type
_entity_poly.pdbx_seq_one_letter_code
_entity_poly.pdbx_strand_id
1 'polypeptide(L)' 'MLRKPGTTPGITTPAALKTLRQHGPETLSDLQFLESWTKRPSYTAASVLRAGQIRRTNPTLMHDITSSIHQRSK' A
#
# COMPACT_ATOMS: atom_id res chain seq x y z
N MET A 1 -4.17 25.74 2.82
CA MET A 1 -4.22 24.53 3.69
C MET A 1 -2.85 23.88 3.69
N LEU A 2 -2.09 24.03 4.77
CA LEU A 2 -0.72 23.53 4.90
C LEU A 2 -0.75 22.01 5.14
N ARG A 3 -0.32 21.20 4.16
CA ARG A 3 -0.12 19.75 4.37
C ARG A 3 1.05 19.58 5.35
N LYS A 4 0.82 18.92 6.48
CA LYS A 4 1.89 18.54 7.41
C LYS A 4 2.96 17.73 6.65
N PRO A 5 4.25 18.09 6.77
CA PRO A 5 5.33 17.28 6.20
C PRO A 5 5.36 15.96 6.96
N GLY A 6 4.87 14.88 6.32
CA GLY A 6 4.87 13.54 6.90
C GLY A 6 3.61 12.72 6.71
N THR A 7 2.50 13.30 6.19
CA THR A 7 1.26 12.54 5.96
C THR A 7 0.92 12.55 4.47
N THR A 8 1.33 11.49 3.76
CA THR A 8 0.81 11.21 2.43
C THR A 8 -0.67 10.86 2.57
N PRO A 9 -1.61 11.61 1.96
CA PRO A 9 -3.04 11.36 2.13
C PRO A 9 -3.39 9.93 1.76
N GLY A 10 -4.10 9.22 2.64
CA GLY A 10 -4.53 7.84 2.38
C GLY A 10 -3.51 6.75 2.67
N ILE A 11 -2.27 7.08 3.09
CA ILE A 11 -1.28 6.11 3.56
C ILE A 11 -0.94 6.40 5.02
N THR A 12 -1.12 5.41 5.90
CA THR A 12 -0.84 5.57 7.33
C THR A 12 0.04 4.47 7.91
N THR A 13 0.14 3.30 7.27
CA THR A 13 1.01 2.23 7.75
C THR A 13 2.49 2.54 7.48
N PRO A 14 3.39 2.27 8.44
CA PRO A 14 4.84 2.41 8.22
C PRO A 14 5.35 1.57 7.04
N ALA A 15 4.75 0.39 6.82
CA ALA A 15 5.07 -0.47 5.69
C ALA A 15 4.79 0.24 4.35
N ALA A 16 3.59 0.76 4.14
CA ALA A 16 3.25 1.47 2.91
C ALA A 16 4.05 2.77 2.74
N LEU A 17 4.37 3.49 3.82
CA LEU A 17 5.25 4.66 3.76
C LEU A 17 6.68 4.30 3.34
N LYS A 18 7.22 3.20 3.86
CA LYS A 18 8.55 2.69 3.50
C LYS A 18 8.57 2.26 2.02
N THR A 19 7.56 1.49 1.60
CA THR A 19 7.45 1.03 0.21
C THR A 19 7.29 2.21 -0.76
N LEU A 20 6.50 3.23 -0.42
CA LEU A 20 6.36 4.44 -1.24
C LEU A 20 7.71 5.14 -1.46
N ARG A 21 8.56 5.18 -0.42
CA ARG A 21 9.92 5.77 -0.53
C ARG A 21 10.87 4.94 -1.39
N GLN A 22 10.65 3.63 -1.47
CA GLN A 22 11.52 2.70 -2.20
C GLN A 22 11.17 2.62 -3.69
N HIS A 23 9.88 2.58 -4.00
CA HIS A 23 9.43 2.38 -5.38
C HIS A 23 9.21 3.70 -6.10
N GLY A 24 8.59 4.68 -5.44
CA GLY A 24 8.34 5.99 -6.01
C GLY A 24 6.86 6.36 -6.06
N PRO A 25 6.54 7.58 -6.55
CA PRO A 25 5.18 8.12 -6.55
C PRO A 25 4.20 7.37 -7.46
N GLU A 26 4.67 6.64 -8.47
CA GLU A 26 3.85 5.81 -9.35
C GLU A 26 3.12 4.67 -8.61
N THR A 27 3.68 4.22 -7.48
CA THR A 27 3.03 3.20 -6.62
C THR A 27 2.01 3.76 -5.65
N LEU A 28 1.84 5.09 -5.58
CA LEU A 28 0.98 5.75 -4.61
C LEU A 28 -0.48 5.27 -4.68
N SER A 29 -1.05 5.15 -5.89
CA SER A 29 -2.44 4.72 -6.06
C SER A 29 -2.64 3.28 -5.59
N ASP A 30 -1.69 2.40 -5.91
CA ASP A 30 -1.72 0.99 -5.49
C ASP A 30 -1.63 0.88 -3.97
N LEU A 31 -0.73 1.65 -3.35
CA LEU A 31 -0.57 1.69 -1.90
C LEU A 31 -1.80 2.26 -1.18
N GLN A 32 -2.40 3.33 -1.71
CA GLN A 32 -3.65 3.88 -1.17
C GLN A 32 -4.79 2.86 -1.26
N PHE A 33 -4.91 2.15 -2.37
CA PHE A 33 -5.89 1.08 -2.52
C PHE A 33 -5.66 -0.01 -1.47
N LEU A 34 -4.44 -0.57 -1.37
CA LEU A 34 -4.11 -1.64 -0.43
C LEU A 34 -4.33 -1.23 1.02
N GLU A 35 -3.96 0.00 1.38
CA GLU A 35 -4.19 0.58 2.70
C GLU A 35 -5.69 0.70 3.03
N SER A 36 -6.49 1.21 2.09
CA SER A 36 -7.94 1.33 2.28
C SER A 36 -8.59 -0.05 2.38
N TRP A 37 -8.14 -1.00 1.56
CA TRP A 37 -8.66 -2.35 1.48
C TRP A 37 -8.31 -3.18 2.73
N THR A 38 -7.14 -2.99 3.33
CA THR A 38 -6.78 -3.64 4.61
C THR A 38 -7.54 -3.04 5.80
N LYS A 39 -7.76 -1.72 5.83
CA LYS A 39 -8.53 -1.07 6.91
C LYS A 39 -10.02 -1.40 6.85
N ARG A 40 -10.58 -1.45 5.65
CA ARG A 40 -12.00 -1.76 5.40
C ARG A 40 -12.08 -2.71 4.22
N PRO A 41 -11.96 -4.02 4.47
CA PRO A 41 -12.03 -5.02 3.41
C PRO A 41 -13.34 -4.92 2.66
N SER A 42 -13.24 -4.65 1.36
CA SER A 42 -14.33 -4.79 0.40
C SER A 42 -14.05 -6.02 -0.42
N TYR A 43 -14.92 -7.02 -0.34
CA TYR A 43 -14.78 -8.29 -1.06
C TYR A 43 -15.58 -8.30 -2.36
N THR A 44 -15.86 -7.13 -2.92
CA THR A 44 -16.46 -7.04 -4.26
C THR A 44 -15.51 -7.63 -5.30
N ALA A 45 -16.07 -8.15 -6.40
CA ALA A 45 -15.28 -8.67 -7.52
C ALA A 45 -14.25 -7.63 -8.01
N ALA A 46 -14.64 -6.35 -8.09
CA ALA A 46 -13.75 -5.27 -8.50
C ALA A 46 -12.54 -5.10 -7.56
N SER A 47 -12.75 -5.14 -6.24
CA SER A 47 -11.66 -5.04 -5.25
C SER A 47 -10.70 -6.23 -5.35
N VAL A 48 -11.22 -7.45 -5.50
CA VAL A 48 -10.40 -8.65 -5.66
C VAL A 48 -9.58 -8.60 -6.95
N LEU A 49 -10.20 -8.18 -8.06
CA LEU A 49 -9.51 -8.01 -9.34
C LEU A 49 -8.42 -6.93 -9.26
N ARG A 50 -8.70 -5.79 -8.61
CA ARG A 50 -7.73 -4.72 -8.43
C ARG A 50 -6.52 -5.18 -7.63
N ALA A 51 -6.74 -5.89 -6.53
CA ALA A 51 -5.67 -6.49 -5.75
C ALA A 51 -4.82 -7.49 -6.57
N GLY A 52 -5.50 -8.35 -7.35
CA GLY A 52 -4.84 -9.30 -8.24
C GLY A 52 -4.07 -8.65 -9.38
N GLN A 53 -4.50 -7.49 -9.86
CA GLN A 53 -3.74 -6.67 -10.83
C GLN A 53 -2.47 -6.14 -10.18
N ILE A 54 -2.57 -5.47 -9.04
CA ILE A 54 -1.41 -4.90 -8.31
C ILE A 54 -0.35 -5.99 -8.04
N ARG A 55 -0.78 -7.18 -7.60
CA ARG A 55 0.14 -8.30 -7.34
C ARG A 55 0.89 -8.78 -8.58
N ARG A 56 0.27 -8.70 -9.76
CA ARG A 56 0.88 -9.14 -11.03
C ARG A 56 1.74 -8.06 -11.66
N THR A 57 1.33 -6.80 -11.58
CA THR A 57 2.06 -5.67 -12.17
C THR A 57 3.26 -5.27 -11.33
N ASN A 58 3.16 -5.38 -10.00
CA ASN A 58 4.17 -4.91 -9.06
C ASN A 58 4.51 -6.00 -8.02
N PRO A 59 5.09 -7.15 -8.43
CA PRO A 59 5.37 -8.26 -7.51
C PRO A 59 6.40 -7.90 -6.42
N THR A 60 7.37 -7.05 -6.72
CA THR A 60 8.38 -6.54 -5.77
C THR A 60 7.75 -5.65 -4.70
N LEU A 61 6.84 -4.75 -5.09
CA LEU A 61 6.06 -3.92 -4.15
C LEU A 61 5.31 -4.79 -3.15
N MET A 62 4.65 -5.86 -3.62
CA MET A 62 3.92 -6.77 -2.73
C MET A 62 4.86 -7.49 -1.76
N HIS A 63 6.01 -7.95 -2.25
CA HIS A 63 7.03 -8.57 -1.42
C HIS A 63 7.50 -7.61 -0.30
N ASP A 64 7.82 -6.36 -0.64
CA ASP A 64 8.33 -5.39 0.33
C ASP A 64 7.31 -4.99 1.39
N ILE A 65 6.03 -4.87 1.02
CA ILE A 65 4.94 -4.61 1.97
C ILE A 65 4.79 -5.79 2.92
N THR A 66 4.70 -7.02 2.39
CA THR A 66 4.55 -8.23 3.20
C THR A 66 5.74 -8.44 4.14
N SER A 67 6.96 -8.26 3.65
CA SER A 67 8.19 -8.37 4.45
C SER A 67 8.24 -7.30 5.55
N SER A 68 7.83 -6.07 5.25
CA SER A 68 7.79 -4.97 6.23
C SER A 68 6.74 -5.19 7.32
N ILE A 69 5.64 -5.88 7.02
CA ILE A 69 4.64 -6.27 8.02
C ILE A 69 5.22 -7.35 8.95
N HIS A 70 5.87 -8.38 8.40
CA HIS A 70 6.45 -9.47 9.20
C HIS A 70 7.59 -9.02 10.12
N GLN A 71 8.41 -8.06 9.69
CA GLN A 71 9.49 -7.50 10.51
C GLN A 71 9.00 -6.75 11.76
N ARG A 72 7.73 -6.34 11.81
CA ARG A 72 7.15 -5.63 12.96
C ARG A 72 6.56 -6.56 14.03
N SER A 73 6.41 -7.86 13.73
CA SER A 73 5.84 -8.85 14.65
C SER A 73 6.90 -9.61 15.49
N LYS A 74 8.16 -9.18 15.46
CA LYS A 74 9.22 -9.60 16.38
C LYS A 74 9.59 -8.45 17.30
#